data_AF-A0A3Q0CMG3-F1
#
_entry.id   AF-A0A3Q0CMG3-F1
#
_cell.length_a   1.000
_cell.length_b   1.000
_cell.length_c   1.000
_cell.angle_alpha   90.00
_cell.angle_beta   90.00
_cell.angle_gamma   90.00
#
_symmetry.space_group_name_H-M   'P 1'
#
loop_
_entity.id
_entity.type
_entity.pdbx_description
1 polymer ?
#
loop_
_entity_poly.entity_id
_entity_poly.type
_entity_poly.pdbx_seq_one_letter_code
_entity_poly.pdbx_strand_id
1 'polypeptide(L)'
;MSLKMTAALLLLQLSGFFRSGSTGNVLVWPMEYSHWLNLRTVLDELVKKGHEVTVLKPSASLSYETDDTSVIEFETYPTSYSMADVEKLFMESIRKQINEMPKKSFWRYFLMLQKIVWLYSDYFESLCKDVVFNKKLMAKLQTSSFDVILAD
;
A
#
# COMPACT_ATOMS: atom_id res chain seq x y z
N MET A 1 26.94 -45.48 -17.87
CA MET A 1 25.94 -44.93 -16.93
C MET A 1 24.56 -45.35 -17.42
N SER A 2 23.66 -45.85 -16.55
CA SER A 2 22.30 -46.25 -16.98
C SER A 2 21.52 -45.03 -17.45
N LEU A 3 20.65 -45.19 -18.46
CA LEU A 3 19.76 -44.13 -18.98
C LEU A 3 18.93 -43.48 -17.84
N LYS A 4 18.57 -44.27 -16.83
CA LYS A 4 17.86 -43.80 -15.63
C LYS A 4 18.70 -42.86 -14.79
N MET A 5 20.01 -43.12 -14.73
CA MET A 5 20.97 -42.36 -13.93
C MET A 5 21.35 -41.05 -14.62
N THR A 6 21.46 -41.03 -15.96
CA THR A 6 21.61 -39.78 -16.73
C THR A 6 20.36 -38.92 -16.67
N ALA A 7 19.17 -39.52 -16.77
CA ALA A 7 17.91 -38.78 -16.60
C ALA A 7 17.78 -38.17 -15.19
N ALA A 8 18.16 -38.90 -14.14
CA ALA A 8 18.14 -38.40 -12.77
C ALA A 8 19.11 -37.22 -12.57
N LEU A 9 20.32 -37.30 -13.13
CA LEU A 9 21.30 -36.19 -13.07
C LEU A 9 20.83 -34.95 -13.83
N LEU A 10 20.19 -35.11 -14.99
CA LEU A 10 19.60 -33.99 -15.75
C LEU A 10 18.45 -33.33 -14.98
N LEU A 11 17.58 -34.10 -14.33
CA LEU A 11 16.49 -33.57 -13.50
C LEU A 11 17.03 -32.82 -12.28
N LEU A 12 18.11 -33.32 -11.66
CA LEU A 12 18.76 -32.67 -10.52
C LEU A 12 19.48 -31.36 -10.93
N GLN A 13 20.05 -31.31 -12.14
CA GLN A 13 20.60 -30.08 -12.70
C GLN A 13 19.50 -29.06 -12.99
N LEU A 14 18.39 -29.49 -13.60
CA LEU A 14 17.22 -28.63 -13.84
C LEU A 14 16.67 -28.06 -12.52
N SER A 15 16.54 -28.87 -11.46
CA SER A 15 16.08 -28.36 -10.15
C SER A 15 17.08 -27.43 -9.45
N GLY A 16 18.37 -27.50 -9.78
CA GLY A 16 19.39 -26.57 -9.28
C GLY A 16 19.46 -25.24 -10.07
N PHE A 17 19.12 -25.24 -11.36
CA PHE A 17 19.06 -24.04 -12.20
C PHE A 17 17.75 -23.27 -12.06
N PHE A 18 16.64 -23.99 -11.84
CA PHE A 18 15.41 -23.39 -11.36
C PHE A 18 15.51 -23.30 -9.84
N ARG A 19 16.23 -22.28 -9.34
CA ARG A 19 15.86 -21.74 -8.04
C ARG A 19 14.38 -21.38 -8.16
N SER A 20 13.51 -22.21 -7.59
CA SER A 20 12.21 -21.76 -7.14
C SER A 20 12.52 -20.69 -6.11
N GLY A 21 12.72 -19.46 -6.58
CA GLY A 21 12.66 -18.31 -5.69
C GLY A 21 11.28 -18.38 -5.10
N SER A 22 11.18 -18.57 -3.78
CA SER A 22 9.88 -18.51 -3.14
C SER A 22 9.31 -17.13 -3.43
N THR A 23 8.26 -17.10 -4.25
CA THR A 23 7.49 -15.91 -4.51
C THR A 23 6.72 -15.61 -3.23
N GLY A 24 7.23 -14.66 -2.44
CA GLY A 24 6.61 -14.30 -1.18
C GLY A 24 5.27 -13.59 -1.39
N ASN A 25 4.35 -13.81 -0.47
CA ASN A 25 3.06 -13.12 -0.39
C ASN A 25 3.25 -11.80 0.37
N VAL A 26 2.99 -10.67 -0.29
CA VAL A 26 3.27 -9.33 0.23
C VAL A 26 1.97 -8.56 0.46
N LEU A 27 1.76 -8.15 1.71
CA LEU A 27 0.73 -7.17 2.05
C LEU A 27 1.30 -5.77 1.89
N VAL A 28 0.66 -4.94 1.10
CA VAL A 28 1.01 -3.53 0.92
C VAL A 28 -0.05 -2.68 1.61
N TRP A 29 0.34 -1.76 2.49
CA TRP A 29 -0.56 -0.83 3.15
C TRP A 29 -0.11 0.62 2.89
N PRO A 30 -0.47 1.16 1.70
CA PRO A 30 0.05 2.44 1.23
C PRO A 30 -0.77 3.65 1.73
N MET A 31 -0.13 4.81 1.80
CA MET A 31 -0.78 6.13 1.80
C MET A 31 -1.21 6.58 0.39
N GLU A 32 -2.06 7.60 0.34
CA GLU A 32 -2.65 8.15 -0.90
C GLU A 32 -1.64 8.98 -1.74
N TYR A 33 -1.99 9.23 -3.00
CA TYR A 33 -1.33 10.11 -3.96
C TYR A 33 0.14 9.78 -4.26
N SER A 34 1.06 10.69 -3.94
CA SER A 34 2.49 10.54 -4.26
C SER A 34 3.09 9.30 -3.61
N HIS A 35 2.59 8.92 -2.43
CA HIS A 35 2.97 7.69 -1.74
C HIS A 35 2.59 6.47 -2.57
N TRP A 36 1.33 6.39 -3.00
CA TRP A 36 0.85 5.35 -3.93
C TRP A 36 1.65 5.31 -5.23
N LEU A 37 1.91 6.45 -5.88
CA LEU A 37 2.68 6.50 -7.13
C LEU A 37 4.10 5.95 -6.96
N ASN A 38 4.76 6.28 -5.86
CA ASN A 38 6.09 5.76 -5.55
C ASN A 38 6.05 4.25 -5.26
N LEU A 39 5.09 3.81 -4.45
CA LEU A 39 4.93 2.39 -4.13
C LEU A 39 4.56 1.57 -5.36
N ARG A 40 3.75 2.10 -6.28
CA ARG A 40 3.37 1.41 -7.52
C ARG A 40 4.58 0.92 -8.31
N THR A 41 5.65 1.71 -8.40
CA THR A 41 6.89 1.29 -9.06
C THR A 41 7.55 0.09 -8.37
N VAL A 42 7.48 0.02 -7.04
CA VAL A 42 7.97 -1.13 -6.26
C VAL A 42 7.08 -2.35 -6.49
N LEU A 43 5.77 -2.17 -6.49
CA LEU A 43 4.78 -3.22 -6.68
C LEU A 43 4.91 -3.86 -8.06
N ASP A 44 5.11 -3.06 -9.11
CA ASP A 44 5.33 -3.57 -10.48
C ASP A 44 6.54 -4.51 -10.55
N GLU A 45 7.64 -4.17 -9.84
CA GLU A 45 8.83 -5.03 -9.79
C GLU A 45 8.64 -6.27 -8.90
N LEU A 46 7.84 -6.18 -7.83
CA LEU A 46 7.45 -7.34 -7.02
C LEU A 46 6.65 -8.34 -7.86
N VAL A 47 5.61 -7.85 -8.54
CA VAL A 47 4.77 -8.65 -9.44
C VAL A 47 5.60 -9.29 -10.55
N LYS A 48 6.48 -8.53 -11.20
CA LYS A 48 7.37 -9.03 -12.26
C LYS A 48 8.34 -10.12 -11.78
N LYS A 49 8.72 -10.10 -10.50
CA LYS A 49 9.53 -11.14 -9.85
C LYS A 49 8.69 -12.33 -9.37
N GLY A 50 7.38 -12.31 -9.60
CA GLY A 50 6.45 -13.37 -9.30
C GLY A 50 5.80 -13.29 -7.92
N HIS A 51 6.06 -12.23 -7.13
CA HIS A 51 5.43 -12.08 -5.82
C HIS A 51 3.91 -11.90 -5.95
N GLU A 52 3.17 -12.52 -5.03
CA GLU A 52 1.74 -12.23 -4.84
C GLU A 52 1.62 -10.95 -4.04
N VAL A 53 0.83 -10.00 -4.53
CA VAL A 53 0.71 -8.66 -3.94
C VAL A 53 -0.76 -8.37 -3.65
N THR A 54 -1.05 -8.13 -2.37
CA THR A 54 -2.35 -7.64 -1.92
C THR A 54 -2.20 -6.22 -1.37
N VAL A 55 -2.94 -5.28 -1.93
CA VAL A 55 -2.98 -3.88 -1.47
C VAL A 55 -4.17 -3.68 -0.54
N LEU A 56 -3.92 -3.28 0.70
CA LEU A 56 -4.93 -2.89 1.67
C LEU A 56 -5.39 -1.46 1.39
N LYS A 57 -6.62 -1.31 0.89
CA LYS A 57 -7.18 -0.06 0.39
C LYS A 57 -8.34 0.46 1.25
N PRO A 58 -8.34 1.73 1.68
CA PRO A 58 -9.52 2.34 2.29
C PRO A 58 -10.70 2.46 1.31
N SER A 59 -11.93 2.27 1.79
CA SER A 59 -13.14 2.44 0.97
C SER A 59 -13.34 3.87 0.46
N ALA A 60 -12.93 4.87 1.25
CA ALA A 60 -12.85 6.26 0.84
C ALA A 60 -11.44 6.57 0.37
N SER A 61 -11.19 6.44 -0.94
CA SER A 61 -9.88 6.64 -1.53
C SER A 61 -9.96 7.34 -2.90
N LEU A 62 -8.99 8.21 -3.16
CA LEU A 62 -8.90 9.04 -4.36
C LEU A 62 -7.81 8.58 -5.35
N SER A 63 -6.90 7.66 -4.95
CA SER A 63 -5.66 7.43 -5.70
C SER A 63 -5.53 6.09 -6.41
N TYR A 64 -6.34 5.08 -6.06
CA TYR A 64 -6.16 3.70 -6.54
C TYR A 64 -6.96 3.36 -7.82
N GLU A 65 -7.25 4.32 -8.69
CA GLU A 65 -7.83 4.03 -10.02
C GLU A 65 -6.72 3.53 -10.95
N THR A 66 -6.81 2.29 -11.41
CA THR A 66 -5.86 1.72 -12.38
C THR A 66 -6.56 0.77 -13.34
N ASP A 67 -6.32 0.98 -14.64
CA ASP A 67 -6.94 0.24 -15.75
C ASP A 67 -6.32 -1.16 -15.99
N ASP A 68 -5.22 -1.50 -15.31
CA ASP A 68 -4.42 -2.72 -15.52
C ASP A 68 -4.17 -3.52 -14.21
N THR A 69 -5.23 -3.85 -13.45
CA THR A 69 -5.10 -4.53 -12.13
C THR A 69 -5.22 -6.04 -12.15
N SER A 70 -5.10 -6.71 -13.30
CA SER A 70 -5.28 -8.16 -13.37
C SER A 70 -4.30 -8.97 -12.50
N VAL A 71 -3.20 -8.36 -12.03
CA VAL A 71 -2.16 -9.02 -11.23
C VAL A 71 -2.05 -8.53 -9.78
N ILE A 72 -2.66 -7.40 -9.42
CA ILE A 72 -2.62 -6.87 -8.03
C ILE A 72 -3.99 -7.05 -7.38
N GLU A 73 -4.03 -7.78 -6.27
CA GLU A 73 -5.26 -7.95 -5.49
C GLU A 73 -5.49 -6.74 -4.58
N PHE A 74 -6.74 -6.30 -4.43
CA PHE A 74 -7.11 -5.22 -3.52
C PHE A 74 -8.01 -5.73 -2.41
N GLU A 75 -7.56 -5.58 -1.16
CA GLU A 75 -8.39 -5.80 0.03
C GLU A 75 -8.97 -4.45 0.48
N THR A 76 -10.26 -4.23 0.24
CA THR A 76 -10.89 -2.96 0.62
C THR A 76 -11.48 -3.02 2.03
N TYR A 77 -11.14 -2.06 2.88
CA TYR A 77 -11.68 -1.94 4.24
C TYR A 77 -12.58 -0.71 4.41
N PRO A 78 -13.65 -0.81 5.24
CA PRO A 78 -14.53 0.33 5.51
C PRO A 78 -13.80 1.40 6.32
N THR A 79 -14.06 2.67 5.99
CA THR A 79 -13.46 3.82 6.66
C THR A 79 -14.46 4.61 7.48
N SER A 80 -13.99 5.23 8.57
CA SER A 80 -14.76 6.20 9.37
C SER A 80 -15.01 7.50 8.61
N TYR A 81 -14.11 7.87 7.69
CA TYR A 81 -14.27 9.02 6.81
C TYR A 81 -15.05 8.64 5.56
N SER A 82 -15.97 9.50 5.14
CA SER A 82 -16.60 9.39 3.83
C SER A 82 -15.68 9.93 2.73
N MET A 83 -15.95 9.55 1.47
CA MET A 83 -15.22 10.09 0.33
C MET A 83 -15.26 11.63 0.27
N ALA A 84 -16.41 12.22 0.60
CA ALA A 84 -16.59 13.67 0.64
C ALA A 84 -15.76 14.34 1.76
N ASP A 85 -15.59 13.66 2.90
CA ASP A 85 -14.75 14.17 3.99
C ASP A 85 -13.27 14.18 3.59
N VAL A 86 -12.81 13.12 2.92
CA VAL A 86 -11.43 13.01 2.42
C VAL A 86 -11.16 14.09 1.36
N GLU A 87 -12.05 14.23 0.38
CA GLU A 87 -11.94 15.25 -0.67
C GLU A 87 -11.90 16.65 -0.06
N LYS A 88 -12.79 16.95 0.88
CA LYS A 88 -12.83 18.23 1.58
C LYS A 88 -11.54 18.49 2.36
N LEU A 89 -11.06 17.52 3.13
CA LEU A 89 -9.83 17.64 3.91
C LEU A 89 -8.64 17.97 3.02
N PHE A 90 -8.52 17.28 1.87
CA PHE A 90 -7.44 17.47 0.92
C PHE A 90 -7.53 18.83 0.21
N MET A 91 -8.69 19.16 -0.36
CA MET A 91 -8.89 20.40 -1.10
C MET A 91 -8.76 21.63 -0.21
N GLU A 92 -9.25 21.59 1.03
CA GLU A 92 -9.04 22.68 1.97
C GLU A 92 -7.57 22.86 2.36
N SER A 93 -6.83 21.76 2.52
CA SER A 93 -5.40 21.79 2.85
C SER A 93 -4.58 22.39 1.73
N ILE A 94 -4.82 21.98 0.48
CA ILE A 94 -4.22 22.57 -0.72
C ILE A 94 -4.57 24.04 -0.85
N ARG A 95 -5.85 24.41 -0.67
CA ARG A 95 -6.30 25.80 -0.75
C ARG A 95 -5.58 26.67 0.26
N LYS A 96 -5.43 26.21 1.51
CA LYS A 96 -4.68 26.92 2.58
C LYS A 96 -3.19 27.01 2.24
N GLN A 97 -2.59 25.93 1.73
CA GLN A 97 -1.19 25.87 1.32
C GLN A 97 -0.85 26.84 0.19
N ILE A 98 -1.70 26.93 -0.83
CA ILE A 98 -1.44 27.76 -2.01
C ILE A 98 -1.83 29.22 -1.76
N ASN A 99 -3.03 29.47 -1.22
CA ASN A 99 -3.62 30.81 -1.24
C ASN A 99 -3.38 31.62 0.04
N GLU A 100 -3.15 30.96 1.17
CA GLU A 100 -3.11 31.61 2.48
C GLU A 100 -1.73 31.59 3.12
N MET A 101 -1.07 30.43 3.18
CA MET A 101 0.21 30.26 3.89
C MET A 101 1.34 31.15 3.36
N PRO A 102 1.55 31.31 2.04
CA PRO A 102 2.64 32.14 1.52
C PRO A 102 2.51 33.63 1.89
N LYS A 103 1.31 34.07 2.28
CA LYS A 103 1.02 35.45 2.68
C LYS A 103 1.19 35.68 4.19
N LYS A 104 1.58 34.67 4.96
CA LYS A 104 1.72 34.75 6.42
C LYS A 104 3.14 35.12 6.83
N SER A 105 3.26 35.80 7.96
CA SER A 105 4.55 35.95 8.64
C SER A 105 5.08 34.59 9.09
N PHE A 106 6.40 34.49 9.29
CA PHE A 106 7.09 33.25 9.68
C PHE A 106 6.33 32.44 10.75
N TRP A 107 6.03 33.02 11.91
CA TRP A 107 5.32 32.32 12.97
C TRP A 107 3.91 31.87 12.60
N ARG A 108 3.16 32.71 11.87
CA ARG A 108 1.80 32.36 11.42
C ARG A 108 1.83 31.26 10.38
N TYR A 109 2.84 31.22 9.52
CA TYR A 109 3.07 30.13 8.57
C TYR A 109 3.25 28.81 9.32
N PHE A 110 4.17 28.76 10.29
CA PHE A 110 4.43 27.53 11.07
C PHE A 110 3.19 27.06 11.86
N LEU A 111 2.46 27.96 12.49
CA LEU A 111 1.22 27.61 13.19
C LEU A 111 0.14 27.06 12.24
N MET A 112 0.06 27.56 11.00
CA MET A 112 -0.85 27.01 10.00
C MET A 112 -0.40 25.65 9.49
N LEU A 113 0.89 25.48 9.23
CA LEU A 113 1.47 24.21 8.81
C LEU A 113 1.24 23.13 9.89
N GLN A 114 1.50 23.46 11.16
CA GLN A 114 1.26 22.56 12.29
C GLN A 114 -0.20 22.12 12.37
N LYS A 115 -1.17 23.04 12.16
CA LYS A 115 -2.60 22.68 12.14
C LYS A 115 -2.94 21.71 11.02
N ILE A 116 -2.33 21.87 9.85
CA ILE A 116 -2.53 20.95 8.72
C ILE A 116 -1.93 19.59 9.04
N VAL A 117 -0.69 19.55 9.56
CA VAL A 117 -0.03 18.30 9.97
C VAL A 117 -0.86 17.54 11.01
N TRP A 118 -1.40 18.23 12.03
CA TRP A 118 -2.27 17.60 13.02
C TRP A 118 -3.57 17.07 12.42
N LEU A 119 -4.21 17.82 11.53
CA LEU A 119 -5.42 17.35 10.84
C LEU A 119 -5.17 16.05 10.05
N TYR A 120 -4.03 15.96 9.35
CA TYR A 120 -3.64 14.72 8.67
C TYR A 120 -3.27 13.61 9.65
N SER A 121 -2.61 13.92 10.75
CA SER A 121 -2.30 12.94 11.80
C SER A 121 -3.56 12.30 12.37
N ASP A 122 -4.59 13.09 12.68
CA ASP A 122 -5.87 12.60 13.18
C ASP A 122 -6.57 11.70 12.14
N TYR A 123 -6.51 12.10 10.85
CA TYR A 123 -7.03 11.30 9.75
C TYR A 123 -6.32 9.95 9.60
N PHE A 124 -4.98 9.93 9.58
CA PHE A 124 -4.21 8.69 9.47
C PHE A 124 -4.40 7.80 10.71
N GLU A 125 -4.47 8.38 11.91
CA GLU A 125 -4.80 7.62 13.11
C GLU A 125 -6.18 6.96 13.00
N SER A 126 -7.16 7.66 12.42
CA SER A 126 -8.49 7.09 12.16
C SER A 126 -8.42 5.89 11.21
N LEU A 127 -7.66 5.97 10.12
CA LEU A 127 -7.48 4.84 9.20
C LEU A 127 -6.82 3.64 9.88
N CYS A 128 -5.80 3.89 10.72
CA CYS A 128 -5.18 2.85 11.53
C CYS A 128 -6.20 2.18 12.47
N LYS A 129 -7.06 2.96 13.13
CA LYS A 129 -8.14 2.44 13.98
C LYS A 129 -9.16 1.62 13.19
N ASP A 130 -9.54 2.09 11.99
CA ASP A 130 -10.48 1.41 11.10
C ASP A 130 -9.97 0.01 10.71
N VAL A 131 -8.66 -0.15 10.52
CA VAL A 131 -8.04 -1.45 10.26
C VAL A 131 -7.88 -2.28 11.53
N VAL A 132 -7.16 -1.75 12.53
CA VAL A 132 -6.72 -2.51 13.73
C VAL A 132 -7.91 -2.96 14.58
N PHE A 133 -8.97 -2.14 14.69
CA PHE A 133 -10.15 -2.50 15.48
C PHE A 133 -11.18 -3.33 14.69
N ASN A 134 -11.02 -3.46 13.37
CA ASN A 134 -11.84 -4.36 12.57
C ASN A 134 -11.39 -5.81 12.75
N LYS A 135 -11.95 -6.48 13.75
CA LYS A 135 -11.61 -7.86 14.10
C LYS A 135 -11.75 -8.85 12.94
N LYS A 136 -12.73 -8.65 12.06
CA LYS A 136 -12.96 -9.52 10.89
C LYS A 136 -11.83 -9.37 9.88
N LEU A 137 -11.46 -8.13 9.57
CA LEU A 137 -10.34 -7.83 8.68
C LEU A 137 -9.02 -8.32 9.28
N MET A 138 -8.74 -8.02 10.55
CA MET A 138 -7.51 -8.46 11.22
C MET A 138 -7.39 -9.99 11.24
N ALA A 139 -8.48 -10.71 11.51
CA ALA A 139 -8.48 -12.17 11.43
C ALA A 139 -8.16 -12.65 10.00
N LYS A 140 -8.77 -12.03 8.98
CA LYS A 140 -8.47 -12.35 7.57
C LYS A 140 -6.99 -12.13 7.24
N LEU A 141 -6.46 -10.95 7.55
CA LEU A 141 -5.05 -10.59 7.29
C LEU A 141 -4.08 -11.56 7.99
N GLN A 142 -4.40 -11.99 9.22
CA GLN A 142 -3.62 -12.99 9.94
C GLN A 142 -3.67 -14.38 9.28
N THR A 143 -4.84 -14.80 8.80
CA THR A 143 -4.99 -16.11 8.12
C THR A 143 -4.36 -16.13 6.72
N SER A 144 -4.26 -14.97 6.06
CA SER A 144 -3.65 -14.83 4.73
C SER A 144 -2.14 -15.11 4.71
N SER A 145 -1.49 -15.23 5.87
CA SER A 145 -0.09 -15.69 6.00
C SER A 145 0.91 -14.93 5.12
N PHE A 146 0.81 -13.59 5.11
CA PHE A 146 1.76 -12.72 4.40
C PHE A 146 3.19 -12.88 4.94
N ASP A 147 4.17 -12.95 4.05
CA ASP A 147 5.59 -13.06 4.40
C ASP A 147 6.18 -11.72 4.85
N VAL A 148 5.72 -10.63 4.22
CA VAL A 148 6.20 -9.26 4.46
C VAL A 148 5.04 -8.27 4.38
N ILE A 149 5.10 -7.25 5.24
CA ILE A 149 4.24 -6.06 5.15
C ILE A 149 5.09 -4.88 4.67
N LEU A 150 4.67 -4.27 3.57
CA LEU A 150 5.20 -3.02 3.05
C LEU A 150 4.20 -1.89 3.36
N ALA A 151 4.51 -1.06 4.34
CA ALA A 151 3.66 0.06 4.77
C ALA A 151 4.48 1.36 4.80
N ASP A 152 3.82 2.49 4.57
CA ASP A 152 4.42 3.83 4.64
C ASP A 152 3.55 4.85 5.40
#